data_AF-A0A6L3F5V4-F1
#
_entry.id   AF-A0A6L3F5V4-F1
#
_cell.length_a   1.000
_cell.length_b   1.000
_cell.length_c   1.000
_cell.angle_alpha   90.00
_cell.angle_beta   90.00
_cell.angle_gamma   90.00
#
_symmetry.space_group_name_H-M   'P 1'
#
loop_
_entity.id
_entity.type
_entity.pdbx_description
1 polymer ?
#
loop_
_entity_poly.entity_id
_entity_poly.type
_entity_poly.pdbx_seq_one_letter_code
_entity_poly.pdbx_strand_id
1 'polypeptide(L)'
;MSEGNYGVALLNDCKYGYDAKENVLRLSLLRSPVRPDGGSDIGHHQFTYSLLPHAGNWRQAQVDRHAYELNIPVLAVALSQDNKMAQGTMPATQSLLDIDSNSLIVEAVKQAETGEELILRTFDSHGNHSKTPFSFGVNLEGVDETDLMEENPQEVTLTDSRSFTVQYTPLEIKTHRLKFKN
;
A
#
# COMPACT_ATOMS: atom_id res chain seq x y z
N MET A 1 -9.10 18.24 3.57
CA MET A 1 -8.84 19.65 3.89
C MET A 1 -8.26 19.72 5.29
N SER A 2 -7.11 20.35 5.48
CA SER A 2 -6.45 20.40 6.78
C SER A 2 -5.83 21.76 7.03
N GLU A 3 -5.97 22.26 8.25
CA GLU A 3 -5.22 23.38 8.81
C GLU A 3 -4.23 22.86 9.86
N GLY A 4 -3.48 23.75 10.51
CA GLY A 4 -2.33 23.35 11.34
C GLY A 4 -2.64 22.35 12.46
N ASN A 5 -3.83 22.41 13.06
CA ASN A 5 -4.21 21.59 14.22
C ASN A 5 -5.44 20.70 14.00
N TYR A 6 -6.12 20.81 12.87
CA TYR A 6 -7.33 20.02 12.57
C TYR A 6 -7.51 19.83 11.07
N GLY A 7 -8.01 18.65 10.68
CA GLY A 7 -8.41 18.39 9.32
C GLY A 7 -9.53 17.39 9.22
N VAL A 8 -10.13 17.34 8.03
CA VAL A 8 -11.11 16.33 7.64
C VAL A 8 -10.71 15.78 6.29
N ALA A 9 -10.57 14.46 6.22
CA ALA A 9 -10.37 13.72 4.99
C ALA A 9 -11.66 13.03 4.55
N LEU A 10 -11.87 12.99 3.24
CA LEU A 10 -12.97 12.25 2.61
C LEU A 10 -12.35 11.07 1.87
N LEU A 11 -12.54 9.87 2.40
CA LEU A 11 -12.03 8.62 1.86
C LEU A 11 -13.12 7.98 0.99
N ASN A 12 -12.73 7.27 -0.08
CA ASN A 12 -13.67 6.51 -0.91
C ASN A 12 -12.97 5.30 -1.55
N ASP A 13 -13.77 4.39 -2.10
CA ASP A 13 -13.28 3.16 -2.76
C ASP A 13 -13.22 3.23 -4.29
N CYS A 14 -14.11 4.00 -4.92
CA CYS A 14 -14.25 3.97 -6.39
C CYS A 14 -14.75 5.28 -7.00
N LYS A 15 -14.51 6.42 -6.34
CA LYS A 15 -14.99 7.75 -6.78
C LYS A 15 -13.83 8.72 -6.98
N TYR A 16 -13.62 9.10 -8.23
CA TYR A 16 -12.51 9.97 -8.65
C TYR A 16 -12.91 11.44 -8.79
N GLY A 17 -14.22 11.75 -8.83
CA GLY A 17 -14.73 13.11 -8.93
C GLY A 17 -15.01 13.70 -7.57
N TYR A 18 -14.21 14.66 -7.13
CA TYR A 18 -14.44 15.43 -5.91
C TYR A 18 -14.10 16.91 -6.14
N ASP A 19 -14.65 17.77 -5.29
CA ASP A 19 -14.27 19.17 -5.25
C ASP A 19 -14.33 19.71 -3.82
N ALA A 20 -13.53 20.75 -3.57
CA ALA A 20 -13.47 21.44 -2.30
C ALA A 20 -13.63 22.94 -2.56
N LYS A 21 -14.67 23.54 -1.97
CA LYS A 21 -14.91 24.99 -2.08
C LYS A 21 -15.20 25.55 -0.69
N GLU A 22 -14.38 26.51 -0.26
CA GLU A 22 -14.45 27.11 1.08
C GLU A 22 -14.39 26.01 2.15
N ASN A 23 -15.47 25.81 2.91
CA ASN A 23 -15.59 24.80 3.97
C ASN A 23 -16.41 23.57 3.54
N VAL A 24 -16.71 23.42 2.24
CA VAL A 24 -17.57 22.34 1.71
C VAL A 24 -16.74 21.37 0.88
N LEU A 25 -16.74 20.10 1.31
CA LEU A 25 -16.24 18.95 0.55
C LEU A 25 -17.40 18.27 -0.19
N ARG A 26 -17.22 17.98 -1.47
CA ARG A 26 -18.20 17.27 -2.29
C ARG A 26 -17.57 16.06 -2.97
N LEU A 27 -18.30 14.93 -2.97
CA LEU A 27 -17.98 13.73 -3.72
C LEU A 27 -19.06 13.49 -4.77
N SER A 28 -18.67 13.40 -6.03
CA SER A 28 -19.56 12.99 -7.10
C SER A 28 -19.72 11.48 -7.05
N LEU A 29 -20.91 11.01 -6.67
CA LEU A 29 -21.20 9.57 -6.55
C LEU A 29 -21.49 8.92 -7.90
N LEU A 30 -22.21 9.60 -8.79
CA LEU A 30 -22.56 9.05 -10.09
C LEU A 30 -22.77 10.19 -11.08
N ARG A 31 -22.44 9.93 -12.34
CA ARG A 31 -22.81 10.77 -13.47
C ARG A 31 -23.43 9.84 -14.51
N SER A 32 -24.69 10.08 -14.89
CA SER A 32 -25.42 9.26 -15.86
C SER A 32 -25.65 10.04 -17.16
N PRO A 33 -24.64 10.13 -18.06
CA PRO A 33 -24.79 10.82 -19.33
C PRO A 33 -25.71 10.01 -20.27
N VAL A 34 -26.42 10.71 -21.16
CA VAL A 34 -27.30 10.08 -22.18
C VAL A 34 -26.59 9.87 -23.52
N ARG A 35 -25.43 10.50 -23.71
CA ARG A 35 -24.57 10.33 -24.89
C ARG A 35 -23.14 10.08 -24.42
N PRO A 36 -22.41 9.15 -25.05
CA PRO A 36 -22.75 8.37 -26.25
C PRO A 36 -23.70 7.19 -26.01
N ASP A 37 -23.94 6.82 -24.76
CA ASP A 37 -24.78 5.68 -24.37
C ASP A 37 -26.00 6.16 -23.57
N GLY A 38 -27.21 5.78 -24.02
CA GLY A 38 -28.46 6.11 -23.35
C GLY A 38 -28.78 5.24 -22.14
N GLY A 39 -28.07 4.12 -21.97
CA GLY A 39 -28.19 3.20 -20.84
C GLY A 39 -27.14 3.40 -19.75
N SER A 40 -26.29 4.42 -19.86
CA SER A 40 -25.16 4.62 -18.94
C SER A 40 -25.62 4.59 -17.49
N ASP A 41 -24.97 3.74 -16.71
CA ASP A 41 -25.12 3.66 -15.26
C ASP A 41 -26.55 3.34 -14.76
N ILE A 42 -27.41 2.76 -15.61
CA ILE A 42 -28.68 2.18 -15.15
C ILE A 42 -28.40 0.89 -14.40
N GLY A 43 -28.83 0.81 -13.14
CA GLY A 43 -28.70 -0.40 -12.34
C GLY A 43 -28.51 -0.10 -10.86
N HIS A 44 -28.15 -1.14 -10.10
CA HIS A 44 -27.80 -1.00 -8.70
C HIS A 44 -26.32 -0.64 -8.57
N HIS A 45 -26.04 0.37 -7.74
CA HIS A 45 -24.69 0.82 -7.43
C HIS A 45 -24.48 0.82 -5.93
N GLN A 46 -23.33 0.31 -5.50
CA GLN A 46 -22.87 0.39 -4.12
C GLN A 46 -21.67 1.33 -4.06
N PHE A 47 -21.67 2.22 -3.07
CA PHE A 47 -20.63 3.23 -2.90
C PHE A 47 -20.11 3.19 -1.46
N THR A 48 -18.79 3.17 -1.28
CA THR A 48 -18.16 3.28 0.04
C THR A 48 -17.43 4.61 0.13
N TYR A 49 -17.75 5.36 1.18
CA TYR A 49 -17.03 6.59 1.51
C TYR A 49 -17.05 6.80 3.02
N SER A 50 -16.05 7.50 3.52
CA SER A 50 -15.89 7.78 4.95
C SER A 50 -15.39 9.21 5.16
N LEU A 51 -15.88 9.85 6.22
CA LEU A 51 -15.29 11.07 6.73
C LEU A 51 -14.35 10.72 7.88
N LEU A 52 -13.11 11.15 7.76
CA LEU A 52 -12.07 10.98 8.77
C LEU A 52 -11.68 12.36 9.31
N PRO A 53 -12.31 12.84 10.39
CA PRO A 53 -11.79 13.95 11.19
C PRO A 53 -10.48 13.54 11.85
N HIS A 54 -9.50 14.43 11.86
CA HIS A 54 -8.21 14.15 12.46
C HIS A 54 -7.58 15.40 13.09
N ALA A 55 -6.69 15.16 14.06
CA ALA A 55 -5.85 16.20 14.62
C ALA A 55 -4.63 16.44 13.73
N GLY A 56 -4.06 17.65 13.81
CA GLY A 56 -2.87 18.02 13.05
C GLY A 56 -3.08 17.97 11.54
N ASN A 57 -1.98 17.75 10.80
CA ASN A 57 -2.02 17.64 9.35
C ASN A 57 -2.24 16.20 8.87
N TRP A 58 -2.49 16.04 7.57
CA TRP A 58 -2.82 14.75 6.95
C TRP A 58 -1.71 13.68 7.07
N ARG A 59 -0.43 14.08 7.18
CA ARG A 59 0.71 13.18 7.35
C ARG A 59 0.74 12.59 8.76
N GLN A 60 0.57 13.46 9.76
CA GLN A 60 0.52 13.05 11.17
C GLN A 60 -0.68 12.13 11.44
N ALA A 61 -1.79 12.39 10.76
CA ALA A 61 -3.01 11.59 10.84
C ALA A 61 -3.01 10.34 9.95
N GLN A 62 -1.94 10.10 9.17
CA GLN A 62 -1.81 8.96 8.27
C GLN A 62 -3.04 8.77 7.36
N VAL A 63 -3.56 9.88 6.82
CA VAL A 63 -4.78 9.88 6.00
C VAL A 63 -4.64 8.96 4.79
N ASP A 64 -3.46 8.96 4.18
CA ASP A 64 -3.06 8.07 3.10
C ASP A 64 -3.16 6.60 3.50
N ARG A 65 -2.59 6.22 4.65
CA ARG A 65 -2.68 4.83 5.16
C ARG A 65 -4.12 4.41 5.40
N HIS A 66 -4.93 5.25 6.04
CA HIS A 66 -6.35 4.98 6.25
C HIS A 66 -7.14 4.87 4.94
N ALA A 67 -6.75 5.61 3.90
CA ALA A 67 -7.33 5.46 2.57
C ALA A 67 -7.03 4.08 1.97
N TYR A 68 -5.79 3.59 2.11
CA TYR A 68 -5.42 2.23 1.69
C TYR A 68 -6.16 1.15 2.50
N GLU A 69 -6.23 1.30 3.83
CA GLU A 69 -6.94 0.36 4.72
C GLU A 69 -8.44 0.25 4.38
N LEU A 70 -9.07 1.34 3.93
CA LEU A 70 -10.46 1.31 3.43
C LEU A 70 -10.58 0.53 2.11
N ASN A 71 -9.55 0.56 1.27
CA ASN A 71 -9.54 -0.06 -0.06
C ASN A 71 -8.99 -1.49 -0.07
N ILE A 72 -8.28 -1.92 0.97
CA ILE A 72 -7.64 -3.24 1.08
C ILE A 72 -8.27 -3.98 2.26
N PRO A 73 -9.36 -4.75 2.05
CA PRO A 73 -10.02 -5.46 3.12
C PRO A 73 -9.16 -6.62 3.63
N VAL A 74 -9.29 -6.93 4.93
CA VAL A 74 -8.65 -8.10 5.54
C VAL A 74 -9.22 -9.38 4.95
N LEU A 75 -8.34 -10.27 4.50
CA LEU A 75 -8.71 -11.61 4.05
C LEU A 75 -8.74 -12.57 5.24
N ALA A 76 -9.91 -13.15 5.51
CA ALA A 76 -10.09 -14.16 6.54
C ALA A 76 -10.43 -15.52 5.89
N VAL A 77 -9.70 -16.57 6.26
CA VAL A 77 -9.92 -17.94 5.78
C VAL A 77 -10.06 -18.86 6.98
N ALA A 78 -11.18 -19.60 7.04
CA ALA A 78 -11.40 -20.60 8.07
C ALA A 78 -10.60 -21.88 7.78
N LEU A 79 -9.85 -22.38 8.76
CA LEU A 79 -9.14 -23.65 8.67
C LEU A 79 -10.07 -24.78 9.14
N SER A 80 -10.37 -25.75 8.27
CA SER A 80 -11.11 -26.96 8.67
C SER A 80 -10.14 -28.06 9.14
N GLN A 81 -10.58 -28.92 10.05
CA GLN A 81 -9.78 -30.06 10.53
C GLN A 81 -9.50 -31.10 9.44
N ASP A 82 -10.35 -31.18 8.41
CA ASP A 82 -10.18 -32.06 7.25
C ASP A 82 -9.21 -31.49 6.20
N ASN A 83 -8.85 -30.20 6.31
CA ASN A 83 -7.87 -29.58 5.42
C ASN A 83 -6.45 -29.98 5.86
N LYS A 84 -5.69 -30.57 4.93
CA LYS A 84 -4.24 -30.84 5.08
C LYS A 84 -3.41 -29.61 5.51
N MET A 85 -3.97 -28.39 5.40
CA MET A 85 -3.37 -27.14 5.88
C MET A 85 -3.23 -27.07 7.42
N ALA A 86 -4.00 -27.86 8.19
CA ALA A 86 -3.87 -27.93 9.64
C ALA A 86 -2.56 -28.61 10.13
N GLN A 87 -1.76 -29.17 9.21
CA GLN A 87 -0.46 -29.78 9.48
C GLN A 87 0.73 -28.91 9.04
N GLY A 88 0.50 -27.63 8.73
CA GLY A 88 1.56 -26.71 8.34
C GLY A 88 2.63 -26.54 9.43
N THR A 89 3.88 -26.33 9.02
CA THR A 89 5.02 -26.11 9.91
C THR A 89 5.23 -24.63 10.26
N MET A 90 4.45 -23.73 9.67
CA MET A 90 4.53 -22.30 9.95
C MET A 90 3.96 -21.97 11.34
N PRO A 91 4.51 -20.96 12.03
CA PRO A 91 3.99 -20.51 13.30
C PRO A 91 2.58 -19.91 13.15
N ALA A 92 1.81 -19.92 14.23
CA ALA A 92 0.45 -19.39 14.25
C ALA A 92 0.37 -17.87 13.94
N THR A 93 1.48 -17.16 14.06
CA THR A 93 1.58 -15.74 13.72
C THR A 93 2.96 -15.45 13.15
N GLN A 94 3.00 -14.79 12.00
CA GLN A 94 4.24 -14.39 11.34
C GLN A 94 3.97 -13.14 10.49
N SER A 95 4.90 -12.17 10.56
CA SER A 95 4.96 -11.11 9.56
C SER A 95 5.94 -11.51 8.46
N LEU A 96 5.55 -11.31 7.21
CA LEU A 96 6.47 -11.46 6.09
C LEU A 96 7.45 -10.29 6.03
N LEU A 97 6.94 -9.07 6.17
CA LEU A 97 7.63 -7.80 5.98
C LEU A 97 7.20 -6.83 7.07
N ASP A 98 8.18 -6.15 7.66
CA ASP A 98 8.01 -5.04 8.57
C ASP A 98 8.87 -3.86 8.08
N ILE A 99 8.26 -2.67 8.02
CA ILE A 99 8.93 -1.43 7.59
C ILE A 99 8.73 -0.42 8.71
N ASP A 100 9.83 -0.01 9.34
CA ASP A 100 9.79 1.02 10.39
C ASP A 100 9.69 2.41 9.74
N SER A 101 8.50 2.73 9.25
CA SER A 101 8.19 4.04 8.66
C SER A 101 6.71 4.38 8.77
N ASN A 102 6.44 5.67 8.98
CA ASN A 102 5.10 6.24 8.93
C ASN A 102 4.75 6.84 7.57
N SER A 103 5.70 6.90 6.62
CA SER A 103 5.53 7.53 5.31
C SER A 103 5.76 6.60 4.12
N LEU A 104 6.26 5.38 4.33
CA LEU A 104 6.38 4.44 3.22
C LEU A 104 5.11 3.62 3.08
N ILE A 105 4.62 3.53 1.85
CA ILE A 105 3.52 2.66 1.48
C ILE A 105 4.07 1.53 0.61
N VAL A 106 3.63 0.30 0.91
CA VAL A 106 3.85 -0.87 0.04
C VAL A 106 2.79 -0.86 -1.05
N GLU A 107 3.21 -0.64 -2.28
CA GLU A 107 2.31 -0.56 -3.43
C GLU A 107 2.16 -1.91 -4.13
N ALA A 108 3.23 -2.71 -4.18
CA ALA A 108 3.16 -4.03 -4.78
C ALA A 108 4.05 -5.04 -4.05
N VAL A 109 3.49 -6.24 -3.88
CA VAL A 109 4.21 -7.46 -3.52
C VAL A 109 3.80 -8.52 -4.53
N LYS A 110 4.71 -8.95 -5.39
CA LYS A 110 4.43 -9.92 -6.45
C LYS A 110 5.64 -10.79 -6.74
N GLN A 111 5.46 -11.89 -7.45
CA GLN A 111 6.58 -12.63 -8.02
C GLN A 111 7.25 -11.80 -9.14
N ALA A 112 8.56 -11.95 -9.31
CA ALA A 112 9.30 -11.39 -10.44
C ALA A 112 8.74 -11.90 -11.78
N GLU A 113 8.84 -11.09 -12.83
CA GLU A 113 8.38 -11.49 -14.17
C GLU A 113 9.12 -12.72 -14.69
N THR A 114 10.39 -12.83 -14.33
CA THR A 114 11.24 -13.98 -14.61
C THR A 114 11.94 -14.41 -13.33
N GLY A 115 11.70 -15.65 -12.91
CA GLY A 115 12.33 -16.24 -11.72
C GLY A 115 11.35 -16.50 -10.57
N GLU A 116 11.91 -16.80 -9.40
CA GLU A 116 11.17 -17.12 -8.17
C GLU A 116 11.34 -16.05 -7.09
N GLU A 117 12.05 -14.98 -7.40
CA GLU A 117 12.24 -13.84 -6.52
C GLU A 117 10.93 -13.07 -6.30
N LEU A 118 10.87 -12.36 -5.18
CA LEU A 118 9.74 -11.50 -4.82
C LEU A 118 10.09 -10.04 -5.16
N ILE A 119 9.21 -9.36 -5.87
CA ILE A 119 9.28 -7.93 -6.13
C ILE A 119 8.49 -7.19 -5.06
N LEU A 120 9.17 -6.28 -4.36
CA LEU A 120 8.61 -5.36 -3.40
C LEU A 120 8.72 -3.93 -3.96
N ARG A 121 7.58 -3.28 -4.19
CA ARG A 121 7.53 -1.87 -4.60
C ARG A 121 6.98 -1.03 -3.47
N THR A 122 7.71 0.02 -3.15
CA THR A 122 7.38 0.98 -2.09
C THR A 122 7.59 2.40 -2.57
N PHE A 123 6.85 3.35 -2.00
CA PHE A 123 7.07 4.76 -2.27
C PHE A 123 6.90 5.61 -1.02
N ASP A 124 7.55 6.77 -1.01
CA ASP A 124 7.35 7.78 0.03
C ASP A 124 6.09 8.59 -0.26
N SER A 125 5.08 8.46 0.60
CA SER A 125 3.81 9.17 0.46
C SER A 125 3.83 10.57 1.06
N HIS A 126 4.80 10.88 1.94
CA HIS A 126 4.79 12.15 2.69
C HIS A 126 5.72 13.22 2.08
N GLY A 127 6.60 12.88 1.15
CA GLY A 127 7.52 13.82 0.50
C GLY A 127 8.73 14.16 1.37
N ASN A 128 9.25 13.21 2.13
CA ASN A 128 10.37 13.39 3.04
C ASN A 128 11.60 12.60 2.57
N HIS A 129 12.79 13.12 2.87
CA HIS A 129 13.99 12.27 2.87
C HIS A 129 13.93 11.32 4.05
N SER A 130 14.17 10.03 3.81
CA SER A 130 14.22 9.03 4.88
C SER A 130 15.31 8.00 4.64
N LYS A 131 15.81 7.43 5.74
CA LYS A 131 16.62 6.22 5.72
C LYS A 131 15.82 5.17 6.48
N THR A 132 15.26 4.20 5.76
CA THR A 132 14.25 3.31 6.29
C THR A 132 14.75 1.87 6.33
N PRO A 133 14.71 1.20 7.49
CA PRO A 133 15.04 -0.21 7.59
C PRO A 133 13.83 -1.08 7.17
N PHE A 134 14.14 -2.15 6.45
CA PHE A 134 13.22 -3.20 6.04
C PHE A 134 13.62 -4.48 6.77
N SER A 135 12.66 -5.16 7.38
CA SER A 135 12.87 -6.40 8.15
C SER A 135 11.91 -7.49 7.69
N PHE A 136 12.40 -8.73 7.59
CA PHE A 136 11.63 -9.86 7.09
C PHE A 136 11.52 -10.99 8.12
N GLY A 137 10.41 -11.72 8.08
CA GLY A 137 10.20 -12.90 8.94
C GLY A 137 11.05 -14.11 8.55
N VAL A 138 11.69 -14.06 7.38
CA VAL A 138 12.48 -15.15 6.77
C VAL A 138 13.85 -14.63 6.33
N ASN A 139 14.81 -15.53 6.17
CA ASN A 139 16.18 -15.16 5.78
C ASN A 139 16.24 -14.73 4.31
N LEU A 140 16.93 -13.62 4.05
CA LEU A 140 17.28 -13.15 2.71
C LEU A 140 18.59 -13.80 2.26
N GLU A 141 18.65 -14.16 0.99
CA GLU A 141 19.88 -14.53 0.30
C GLU A 141 20.51 -13.30 -0.36
N GLY A 142 19.69 -12.41 -0.94
CA GLY A 142 20.15 -11.20 -1.61
C GLY A 142 18.99 -10.25 -1.92
N VAL A 143 19.33 -8.99 -2.14
CA VAL A 143 18.39 -7.92 -2.52
C VAL A 143 19.03 -7.05 -3.58
N ASP A 144 18.30 -6.80 -4.65
CA ASP A 144 18.67 -5.83 -5.68
C ASP A 144 17.64 -4.70 -5.75
N GLU A 145 18.08 -3.45 -5.90
CA GLU A 145 17.24 -2.34 -6.34
C GLU A 145 17.14 -2.38 -7.87
N THR A 146 15.94 -2.18 -8.42
CA THR A 146 15.67 -2.24 -9.86
C THR A 146 14.79 -1.06 -10.27
N ASP A 147 14.68 -0.82 -11.56
CA ASP A 147 13.64 0.07 -12.08
C ASP A 147 12.24 -0.58 -12.05
N LEU A 148 11.22 0.15 -12.54
CA LEU A 148 9.83 -0.32 -12.58
C LEU A 148 9.62 -1.54 -13.49
N MET A 149 10.52 -1.77 -14.45
CA MET A 149 10.50 -2.90 -15.39
C MET A 149 11.30 -4.09 -14.85
N GLU A 150 11.81 -4.02 -13.61
CA GLU A 150 12.65 -5.06 -13.03
C GLU A 150 13.96 -5.22 -13.82
N GLU A 151 14.50 -4.12 -14.35
CA GLU A 151 15.76 -4.11 -15.06
C GLU A 151 16.85 -3.37 -14.25
N ASN A 152 18.09 -3.47 -14.74
CA ASN A 152 19.26 -2.74 -14.22
C ASN A 152 19.55 -2.99 -12.72
N PRO A 153 19.59 -4.26 -12.25
CA PRO A 153 19.71 -4.57 -10.83
C PRO A 153 20.99 -3.98 -10.23
N GLN A 154 20.84 -3.30 -9.10
CA GLN A 154 21.93 -2.81 -8.27
C GLN A 154 21.86 -3.49 -6.91
N GLU A 155 22.92 -4.20 -6.53
CA GLU A 155 22.96 -4.94 -5.27
C GLU A 155 22.79 -4.00 -4.07
N VAL A 156 21.87 -4.37 -3.17
CA VAL A 156 21.64 -3.69 -1.89
C VAL A 156 22.26 -4.51 -0.79
N THR A 157 23.18 -3.89 -0.04
CA THR A 157 23.84 -4.56 1.09
C THR A 157 22.84 -4.86 2.20
N LEU A 158 22.74 -6.14 2.56
CA LEU A 158 21.99 -6.58 3.73
C LEU A 158 22.62 -6.03 5.01
N THR A 159 21.77 -5.55 5.93
CA THR A 159 22.20 -5.12 7.26
C THR A 159 22.40 -6.32 8.18
N ASP A 160 21.59 -7.37 8.03
CA ASP A 160 21.78 -8.70 8.61
C ASP A 160 21.10 -9.79 7.74
N SER A 161 20.94 -11.01 8.24
CA SER A 161 20.33 -12.10 7.45
C SER A 161 18.85 -11.89 7.06
N ARG A 162 18.17 -10.88 7.58
CA ARG A 162 16.73 -10.63 7.43
C ARG A 162 16.38 -9.17 7.17
N SER A 163 17.36 -8.29 7.04
CA SER A 163 17.11 -6.85 6.92
C SER A 163 18.06 -6.16 5.98
N PHE A 164 17.59 -5.03 5.45
CA PHE A 164 18.38 -4.08 4.69
C PHE A 164 17.86 -2.67 4.93
N THR A 165 18.64 -1.65 4.56
CA THR A 165 18.27 -0.25 4.76
C THR A 165 18.37 0.52 3.45
N VAL A 166 17.35 1.31 3.14
CA VAL A 166 17.24 2.06 1.89
C VAL A 166 17.06 3.55 2.17
N GLN A 167 17.66 4.39 1.33
CA GLN A 167 17.42 5.83 1.36
C GLN A 167 16.35 6.20 0.34
N TYR A 168 15.43 7.07 0.75
CA TYR A 168 14.41 7.67 -0.09
C TYR A 168 14.61 9.18 -0.20
N THR A 169 14.31 9.70 -1.36
CA THR A 169 14.08 11.10 -1.66
C THR A 169 12.57 11.38 -1.71
N PRO A 170 12.14 12.66 -1.58
CA PRO A 170 10.73 13.00 -1.55
C PRO A 170 9.94 12.43 -2.73
N LEU A 171 8.87 11.69 -2.42
CA LEU A 171 7.96 11.07 -3.40
C LEU A 171 8.61 10.01 -4.31
N GLU A 172 9.77 9.49 -3.92
CA GLU A 172 10.47 8.47 -4.68
C GLU A 172 9.77 7.11 -4.61
N ILE A 173 9.73 6.43 -5.76
CA ILE A 173 9.28 5.04 -5.87
C ILE A 173 10.52 4.16 -6.02
N LYS A 174 10.62 3.12 -5.20
CA LYS A 174 11.68 2.11 -5.31
C LYS A 174 11.12 0.72 -5.50
N THR A 175 11.79 -0.07 -6.32
CA THR A 175 11.47 -1.47 -6.56
C THR A 175 12.67 -2.31 -6.11
N HIS A 176 12.41 -3.29 -5.25
CA HIS A 176 13.43 -4.22 -4.76
C HIS A 176 13.06 -5.65 -5.17
N ARG A 177 14.04 -6.37 -5.71
CA ARG A 177 13.98 -7.80 -5.95
C ARG A 177 14.59 -8.52 -4.78
N LEU A 178 13.81 -9.38 -4.15
CA LEU A 178 14.15 -10.09 -2.92
C LEU A 178 14.33 -11.56 -3.22
N LYS A 179 15.50 -12.09 -2.93
CA LYS A 179 15.77 -13.53 -2.97
C LYS A 179 15.80 -14.05 -1.54
N PHE A 180 14.98 -15.05 -1.23
CA PHE A 180 14.93 -15.69 0.08
C PHE A 180 15.80 -16.93 0.13
N LYS A 181 16.36 -17.24 1.30
CA LYS A 181 17.04 -18.53 1.51
C LYS A 181 15.99 -19.64 1.66
N ASN A 182 16.19 -20.71 0.92
CA ASN A 182 15.45 -21.97 1.06
C ASN A 182 15.68 -22.63 2.43
#